data_AF-A0A5E4D4E1-F1
#
_entry.id   AF-A0A5E4D4E1-F1
#
_cell.length_a   1.000
_cell.length_b   1.000
_cell.length_c   1.000
_cell.angle_alpha   90.00
_cell.angle_beta   90.00
_cell.angle_gamma   90.00
#
_symmetry.space_group_name_H-M   'P 1'
#
loop_
_entity.id
_entity.type
_entity.pdbx_description
1 polymer ?
#
loop_
_entity_poly.entity_id
_entity_poly.type
_entity_poly.pdbx_seq_one_letter_code
_entity_poly.pdbx_strand_id
1 'polypeptide(L)'
;MKTTVTNRKSLWLLLLILAFLITFTVLQKSTKVWTALKLPISLHHWNMITESSSPGTPLNPAASPTETELRISKILEKLDQMIPPRPFTHVNSTTSAKHSTVTILNPRDTYCRGDQLDILLEARDHLGHRKEYGGDFLRARMSSPALKAGASGKVTDFNNGTYLVSFTLFWEGQVSLSLLLIHPSEGVSALWRARNQGYDRVIFTGQFINGSTQVDTDCALILNSSTELCQYLDAQDQEAFYCMRPQHVPCAALTHMHSKNKEVSYLSKQERIIFVRSNVGVEIMENFNVISVSKCNKDPVPVKEKCKPRMTSTIPSGHVWKEIWSPVSCDLAPIKMNECLRGKFIHLLGDSTIRQWIEFFKASSKSMIQSKLLFIFPSEILFPFM
;
A
#
# COMPACT_ATOMS: atom_id res chain seq x y z
N MET A 1 -34.33 73.49 15.48
CA MET A 1 -34.66 72.26 16.21
C MET A 1 -33.51 71.28 16.00
N LYS A 2 -32.72 71.01 17.05
CA LYS A 2 -31.44 70.28 16.97
C LYS A 2 -31.68 68.81 16.59
N THR A 3 -31.20 68.37 15.43
CA THR A 3 -31.06 66.95 15.10
C THR A 3 -29.72 66.44 15.63
N THR A 4 -29.81 65.49 16.54
CA THR A 4 -28.70 64.80 17.21
C THR A 4 -27.86 64.02 16.21
N VAL A 5 -26.58 64.40 16.08
CA VAL A 5 -25.55 63.61 15.39
C VAL A 5 -25.22 62.42 16.29
N THR A 6 -25.85 61.27 16.03
CA THR A 6 -25.56 60.02 16.72
C THR A 6 -24.15 59.56 16.35
N ASN A 7 -23.31 59.47 17.37
CA ASN A 7 -21.86 59.35 17.29
C ASN A 7 -21.42 58.01 16.65
N ARG A 8 -20.99 58.05 15.38
CA ARG A 8 -20.52 56.90 14.58
C ARG A 8 -19.42 56.07 15.27
N LYS A 9 -18.65 56.68 16.18
CA LYS A 9 -17.65 55.99 17.02
C LYS A 9 -18.29 55.08 18.08
N SER A 10 -19.44 55.47 18.62
CA SER A 10 -20.19 54.68 19.60
C SER A 10 -20.77 53.41 18.97
N LEU A 11 -21.21 53.50 17.70
CA LEU A 11 -21.72 52.35 16.96
C LEU A 11 -20.61 51.32 16.66
N TRP A 12 -19.41 51.79 16.31
CA TRP A 12 -18.25 50.93 16.12
C TRP A 12 -17.77 50.26 17.40
N LEU A 13 -17.80 50.97 18.53
CA LEU A 13 -17.51 50.37 19.84
C LEU A 13 -18.52 49.28 20.20
N LEU A 14 -19.82 49.53 19.96
CA LEU A 14 -20.87 48.54 20.19
C LEU A 14 -20.69 47.29 19.32
N LEU A 15 -20.31 47.45 18.05
CA LEU A 15 -20.04 46.31 17.16
C LEU A 15 -18.81 45.50 17.57
N LEU A 16 -17.73 46.16 18.04
CA LEU A 16 -16.54 45.48 18.56
C LEU A 16 -16.83 44.73 19.86
N ILE A 17 -17.62 45.32 20.76
CA ILE A 17 -18.06 44.64 21.99
C ILE A 17 -18.94 43.44 21.64
N LEU A 18 -19.84 43.56 20.67
CA LEU A 18 -20.66 42.44 20.21
C LEU A 18 -19.82 41.30 19.61
N ALA A 19 -18.84 41.64 18.77
CA ALA A 19 -17.92 40.67 18.17
C ALA A 19 -17.06 39.97 19.25
N PHE A 20 -16.58 40.72 20.24
CA PHE A 20 -15.85 40.16 21.38
C PHE A 20 -16.74 39.24 22.23
N LEU A 21 -17.99 39.61 22.50
CA LEU A 21 -18.94 38.76 23.23
C LEU A 21 -19.29 37.49 22.45
N ILE A 22 -19.43 37.56 21.12
CA ILE A 22 -19.69 36.39 20.28
C ILE A 22 -18.47 35.45 20.26
N THR A 23 -17.26 35.98 20.05
CA THR A 23 -16.03 35.17 20.08
C THR A 23 -15.77 34.56 21.46
N PHE A 24 -15.99 35.31 22.54
CA PHE A 24 -15.86 34.83 23.91
C PHE A 24 -16.90 33.73 24.24
N THR A 25 -18.16 33.89 23.82
CA THR A 25 -19.19 32.85 24.03
C THR A 25 -18.95 31.59 23.18
N VAL A 26 -18.39 31.72 21.97
CA VAL A 26 -17.95 30.58 21.15
C VAL A 26 -16.75 29.88 21.81
N LEU A 27 -15.78 30.62 22.35
CA LEU A 27 -14.63 30.06 23.06
C LEU A 27 -15.04 29.40 24.38
N GLN A 28 -15.98 29.98 25.11
CA GLN A 28 -16.51 29.43 26.36
C GLN A 28 -17.41 28.20 26.13
N LYS A 29 -18.16 28.14 25.01
CA LYS A 29 -18.85 26.92 24.57
C LYS A 29 -17.86 25.85 24.13
N SER A 30 -16.76 26.22 23.47
CA SER A 30 -15.70 25.28 23.06
C SER A 30 -14.99 24.67 24.27
N THR A 31 -14.66 25.45 25.30
CA THR A 31 -14.07 24.92 26.54
C THR A 31 -15.06 24.07 27.34
N LYS A 32 -16.36 24.42 27.38
CA LYS A 32 -17.41 23.58 27.99
C LYS A 32 -17.60 22.25 27.23
N VAL A 33 -17.56 22.27 25.90
CA VAL A 33 -17.59 21.05 25.06
C VAL A 33 -16.33 20.20 25.31
N TRP A 34 -15.16 20.83 25.49
CA TRP A 34 -13.92 20.11 25.82
C TRP A 34 -13.97 19.48 27.23
N THR A 35 -14.61 20.15 28.21
CA THR A 35 -14.78 19.56 29.55
C THR A 35 -15.87 18.48 29.62
N ALA A 36 -16.87 18.51 28.72
CA ALA A 36 -17.92 17.50 28.64
C ALA A 36 -17.50 16.25 27.84
N LEU A 37 -16.47 16.37 26.99
CA LEU A 37 -15.79 15.25 26.32
C LEU A 37 -14.63 14.68 27.16
N LYS A 38 -14.81 14.59 28.48
CA LYS A 38 -14.07 13.61 29.29
C LYS A 38 -14.84 12.29 29.29
N LEU A 39 -14.92 11.63 28.14
CA LEU A 39 -15.19 10.20 28.15
C LEU A 39 -13.92 9.49 28.64
N PRO A 40 -14.03 8.47 29.51
CA PRO A 40 -12.91 7.63 29.85
C PRO A 40 -12.55 6.85 28.58
N ILE A 41 -11.54 7.31 27.85
CA ILE A 41 -10.87 6.46 26.89
C ILE A 41 -10.18 5.42 27.77
N SER A 42 -10.82 4.27 27.91
CA SER A 42 -10.16 3.03 28.27
C SER A 42 -9.15 2.74 27.16
N LEU A 43 -8.01 3.42 27.23
CA LEU A 43 -6.77 2.89 26.69
C LEU A 43 -6.65 1.53 27.37
N HIS A 44 -6.84 0.46 26.62
CA HIS A 44 -6.42 -0.85 27.08
C HIS A 44 -5.00 -0.67 27.60
N HIS A 45 -4.91 -0.84 28.91
CA HIS A 45 -3.73 -0.77 29.72
C HIS A 45 -2.64 -1.57 28.99
N TRP A 46 -1.66 -0.86 28.42
CA TRP A 46 -0.37 -1.48 28.17
C TRP A 46 0.11 -1.89 29.56
N ASN A 47 -0.01 -3.17 29.88
CA ASN A 47 0.58 -3.73 31.09
C ASN A 47 2.10 -3.55 30.95
N MET A 48 2.61 -2.41 31.43
CA MET A 48 4.02 -2.22 31.70
C MET A 48 4.33 -3.12 32.90
N ILE A 49 4.71 -4.37 32.63
CA ILE A 49 5.28 -5.23 33.66
C ILE A 49 6.58 -4.55 34.10
N THR A 50 6.51 -3.96 35.29
CA THR A 50 7.66 -3.36 35.96
C THR A 50 8.26 -4.45 36.82
N GLU A 51 9.19 -5.23 36.27
CA GLU A 51 10.09 -6.03 37.10
C GLU A 51 11.53 -5.62 36.83
N SER A 52 12.04 -4.79 37.74
CA SER A 52 13.45 -4.61 37.95
C SER A 52 14.03 -5.86 38.60
N SER A 53 14.85 -6.62 37.88
CA SER A 53 16.04 -7.27 38.46
C SER A 53 16.88 -7.88 37.33
N SER A 54 18.08 -7.35 37.13
CA SER A 54 19.20 -8.10 36.56
C SER A 54 19.82 -8.96 37.67
N PRO A 55 20.21 -10.21 37.38
CA PRO A 55 21.58 -10.46 36.97
C PRO A 55 21.69 -11.32 35.70
N GLY A 56 22.77 -11.09 34.95
CA GLY A 56 23.00 -11.58 33.59
C GLY A 56 22.75 -13.08 33.37
N THR A 57 21.98 -13.37 32.33
CA THR A 57 21.80 -14.73 31.80
C THR A 57 22.83 -14.97 30.70
N PRO A 58 23.60 -16.08 30.73
CA PRO A 58 24.49 -16.45 29.63
C PRO A 58 23.68 -16.70 28.35
N LEU A 59 24.28 -16.39 27.20
CA LEU A 59 23.79 -16.82 25.89
C LEU A 59 23.48 -18.32 25.91
N ASN A 60 22.19 -18.67 25.98
CA ASN A 60 21.75 -20.05 25.90
C ASN A 60 22.08 -20.62 24.50
N PRO A 61 22.52 -21.88 24.40
CA PRO A 61 22.73 -22.55 23.13
C PRO A 61 21.39 -22.63 22.38
N ALA A 62 21.47 -22.46 21.05
CA ALA A 62 20.34 -22.37 20.13
C ALA A 62 19.13 -23.22 20.56
N ALA A 63 18.09 -22.54 21.05
CA ALA A 63 16.80 -23.16 21.33
C ALA A 63 16.27 -23.79 20.03
N SER A 64 15.70 -24.99 20.13
CA SER A 64 15.07 -25.64 18.99
C SER A 64 13.97 -24.73 18.43
N PRO A 65 13.84 -24.59 17.09
CA PRO A 65 12.83 -23.74 16.50
C PRO A 65 11.43 -24.11 16.99
N THR A 66 10.65 -23.12 17.41
CA THR A 66 9.23 -23.27 17.72
C THR A 66 8.46 -23.76 16.49
N GLU A 67 7.30 -24.38 16.71
CA GLU A 67 6.42 -24.83 15.60
C GLU A 67 6.07 -23.67 14.64
N THR A 68 5.90 -22.47 15.18
CA THR A 68 5.64 -21.24 14.42
C THR A 68 6.82 -20.89 13.52
N GLU A 69 8.05 -20.92 14.02
CA GLU A 69 9.26 -20.65 13.23
C GLU A 69 9.42 -21.65 12.09
N LEU A 70 9.12 -22.93 12.32
CA LEU A 70 9.13 -23.95 11.25
C LEU A 70 8.07 -23.65 10.17
N ARG A 71 6.86 -23.24 10.57
CA ARG A 71 5.81 -22.83 9.62
C ARG A 71 6.24 -21.60 8.81
N ILE A 72 6.85 -20.62 9.44
CA ILE A 72 7.38 -19.41 8.79
C ILE A 72 8.48 -19.79 7.79
N SER A 73 9.46 -20.62 8.20
CA SER A 73 10.53 -21.09 7.31
C SER A 73 9.97 -21.76 6.06
N LYS A 74 8.98 -22.65 6.23
CA LYS A 74 8.32 -23.33 5.10
C LYS A 74 7.58 -22.36 4.15
N ILE A 75 7.03 -21.26 4.67
CA ILE A 75 6.40 -20.23 3.84
C ILE A 75 7.47 -19.43 3.09
N LEU A 76 8.56 -19.05 3.76
CA LEU A 76 9.68 -18.32 3.15
C LEU A 76 10.31 -19.13 2.03
N GLU A 77 10.57 -20.43 2.26
CA GLU A 77 11.09 -21.34 1.23
C GLU A 77 10.18 -21.40 -0.01
N LYS A 78 8.85 -21.43 0.20
CA LYS A 78 7.89 -21.39 -0.92
C LYS A 78 7.94 -20.07 -1.69
N LEU A 79 8.11 -18.95 -0.99
CA LEU A 79 8.23 -17.64 -1.62
C LEU A 79 9.55 -17.52 -2.41
N ASP A 80 10.65 -18.02 -1.85
CA ASP A 80 11.95 -18.07 -2.52
C ASP A 80 11.90 -18.95 -3.79
N GLN A 81 11.15 -20.06 -3.75
CA GLN A 81 10.91 -20.89 -4.94
C GLN A 81 10.10 -20.16 -6.02
N MET A 82 9.21 -19.24 -5.65
CA MET A 82 8.46 -18.43 -6.62
C MET A 82 9.30 -17.31 -7.24
N ILE A 83 10.36 -16.87 -6.56
CA ILE A 83 11.27 -15.81 -7.03
C ILE A 83 12.70 -16.36 -7.04
N PRO A 84 13.02 -17.26 -8.00
CA PRO A 84 14.32 -17.89 -8.03
C PRO A 84 15.42 -16.84 -8.25
N PRO A 85 16.63 -17.06 -7.72
CA PRO A 85 17.80 -16.26 -8.03
C PRO A 85 18.03 -16.21 -9.55
N ARG A 86 18.12 -15.00 -10.11
CA ARG A 86 18.46 -14.77 -11.52
C ARG A 86 19.82 -14.09 -11.60
N PRO A 87 20.79 -14.66 -12.35
CA PRO A 87 22.08 -14.02 -12.52
C PRO A 87 21.91 -12.72 -13.31
N PHE A 88 22.44 -11.63 -12.77
CA PHE A 88 22.54 -10.38 -13.49
C PHE A 88 23.97 -10.19 -14.00
N THR A 89 24.18 -10.45 -15.29
CA THR A 89 25.49 -10.28 -15.94
C THR A 89 25.60 -8.91 -16.60
N HIS A 90 24.61 -8.52 -17.40
CA HIS A 90 24.57 -7.26 -18.11
C HIS A 90 23.11 -6.82 -18.37
N VAL A 91 22.87 -5.51 -18.52
CA VAL A 91 21.53 -5.00 -18.85
C VAL A 91 21.02 -5.60 -20.17
N ASN A 92 21.93 -5.86 -21.12
CA ASN A 92 21.50 -6.40 -22.42
C ASN A 92 20.87 -7.81 -22.35
N SER A 93 21.14 -8.59 -21.30
CA SER A 93 20.55 -9.92 -21.11
C SER A 93 19.21 -9.89 -20.37
N THR A 94 18.79 -8.73 -19.86
CA THR A 94 17.47 -8.59 -19.22
C THR A 94 16.37 -8.51 -20.27
N THR A 95 15.13 -8.79 -19.86
CA THR A 95 13.96 -8.72 -20.73
C THR A 95 13.77 -7.30 -21.30
N SER A 96 13.65 -7.22 -22.63
CA SER A 96 13.45 -6.01 -23.41
C SER A 96 12.00 -5.94 -23.87
N ALA A 97 11.26 -4.92 -23.44
CA ALA A 97 9.88 -4.72 -23.89
C ALA A 97 9.81 -4.52 -25.41
N LYS A 98 10.76 -3.76 -25.98
CA LYS A 98 10.85 -3.45 -27.41
C LYS A 98 11.06 -4.68 -28.30
N HIS A 99 11.84 -5.65 -27.85
CA HIS A 99 12.15 -6.84 -28.65
C HIS A 99 11.21 -8.00 -28.38
N SER A 100 10.52 -8.00 -27.24
CA SER A 100 9.53 -9.03 -26.91
C SER A 100 8.35 -8.95 -27.87
N THR A 101 7.76 -10.11 -28.18
CA THR A 101 6.70 -10.22 -29.18
C THR A 101 5.42 -10.75 -28.56
N VAL A 102 4.29 -10.22 -29.01
CA VAL A 102 2.95 -10.61 -28.54
C VAL A 102 2.11 -11.09 -29.71
N THR A 103 1.43 -12.22 -29.53
CA THR A 103 0.57 -12.83 -30.54
C THR A 103 -0.80 -13.15 -29.93
N ILE A 104 -1.88 -12.73 -30.57
CA ILE A 104 -3.24 -13.18 -30.19
C ILE A 104 -3.39 -14.64 -30.58
N LEU A 105 -3.82 -15.46 -29.62
CA LEU A 105 -4.20 -16.84 -29.86
C LEU A 105 -5.63 -16.89 -30.41
N ASN A 106 -5.82 -17.58 -31.54
CA ASN A 106 -7.12 -17.72 -32.20
C ASN A 106 -7.83 -16.38 -32.49
N PRO A 107 -7.22 -15.50 -33.31
CA PRO A 107 -7.76 -14.17 -33.59
C PRO A 107 -9.14 -14.25 -34.25
N ARG A 108 -10.02 -13.30 -33.91
CA ARG A 108 -11.36 -13.12 -34.48
C ARG A 108 -11.55 -11.67 -34.91
N ASP A 109 -12.36 -11.45 -35.94
CA ASP A 109 -12.72 -10.09 -36.39
C ASP A 109 -13.55 -9.32 -35.35
N THR A 110 -14.35 -10.05 -34.57
CA THR A 110 -15.17 -9.50 -33.50
C THR A 110 -15.30 -10.52 -32.38
N TYR A 111 -15.17 -10.04 -31.15
CA TYR A 111 -15.31 -10.83 -29.94
C TYR A 111 -16.67 -10.58 -29.28
N CYS A 112 -17.10 -11.51 -28.46
CA CYS A 112 -18.33 -11.41 -27.71
C CYS A 112 -18.06 -10.96 -26.28
N ARG A 113 -18.97 -10.18 -25.70
CA ARG A 113 -18.91 -9.89 -24.26
C ARG A 113 -18.94 -11.21 -23.46
N GLY A 114 -17.96 -11.39 -22.59
CA GLY A 114 -17.74 -12.60 -21.80
C GLY A 114 -16.72 -13.57 -22.42
N ASP A 115 -16.30 -13.34 -23.67
CA ASP A 115 -15.22 -14.13 -24.27
C ASP A 115 -13.92 -13.95 -23.48
N GLN A 116 -13.11 -15.00 -23.53
CA GLN A 116 -11.72 -14.95 -23.09
C GLN A 116 -10.82 -14.69 -24.31
N LEU A 117 -10.02 -13.63 -24.22
CA LEU A 117 -8.99 -13.28 -25.19
C LEU A 117 -7.63 -13.64 -24.61
N ASP A 118 -6.99 -14.63 -25.23
CA ASP A 118 -5.67 -15.09 -24.83
C ASP A 118 -4.60 -14.55 -25.78
N ILE A 119 -3.52 -14.01 -25.21
CA ILE A 119 -2.34 -13.58 -25.96
C ILE A 119 -1.10 -14.31 -25.41
N LEU A 120 -0.21 -14.70 -26.31
CA LEU A 120 1.08 -15.28 -25.99
C LEU A 120 2.15 -14.20 -26.06
N LEU A 121 2.83 -13.96 -24.94
CA LEU A 121 4.04 -13.15 -24.88
C LEU A 121 5.26 -14.07 -24.98
N GLU A 122 6.16 -13.75 -25.89
CA GLU A 122 7.50 -14.32 -25.95
C GLU A 122 8.51 -13.24 -25.55
N ALA A 123 9.08 -13.40 -24.36
CA ALA A 123 10.05 -12.48 -23.79
C ALA A 123 11.41 -12.63 -24.48
N ARG A 124 12.00 -11.50 -24.84
CA ARG A 124 13.32 -11.43 -25.50
C ARG A 124 14.22 -10.45 -24.79
N ASP A 125 15.52 -10.69 -24.87
CA ASP A 125 16.53 -9.79 -24.32
C ASP A 125 16.75 -8.54 -25.21
N HIS A 126 17.63 -7.63 -24.79
CA HIS A 126 17.95 -6.44 -25.59
C HIS A 126 18.80 -6.75 -26.83
N LEU A 127 19.24 -7.99 -27.04
CA LEU A 127 19.89 -8.46 -28.26
C LEU A 127 18.91 -9.19 -29.19
N GLY A 128 17.66 -9.41 -28.75
CA GLY A 128 16.60 -10.06 -29.51
C GLY A 128 16.56 -11.58 -29.33
N HIS A 129 17.41 -12.16 -28.47
CA HIS A 129 17.37 -13.58 -28.15
C HIS A 129 16.18 -13.90 -27.24
N ARG A 130 15.60 -15.09 -27.42
CA ARG A 130 14.53 -15.59 -26.56
C ARG A 130 15.07 -15.82 -25.15
N LYS A 131 14.30 -15.42 -24.14
CA LYS A 131 14.57 -15.75 -22.75
C LYS A 131 14.35 -17.25 -22.54
N GLU A 132 15.15 -17.85 -21.66
CA GLU A 132 15.05 -19.28 -21.32
C GLU A 132 14.31 -19.52 -20.00
N TYR A 133 13.91 -18.44 -19.32
CA TYR A 133 13.29 -18.47 -18.01
C TYR A 133 12.30 -17.32 -17.84
N GLY A 134 11.38 -17.48 -16.90
CA GLY A 134 10.40 -16.47 -16.55
C GLY A 134 10.75 -15.67 -15.30
N GLY A 135 9.72 -15.11 -14.66
CA GLY A 135 9.79 -14.32 -13.44
C GLY A 135 9.73 -12.81 -13.67
N ASP A 136 9.42 -12.36 -14.89
CA ASP A 136 9.22 -10.94 -15.17
C ASP A 136 7.97 -10.44 -14.44
N PHE A 137 8.06 -9.25 -13.85
CA PHE A 137 6.90 -8.61 -13.24
C PHE A 137 6.13 -7.84 -14.31
N LEU A 138 5.07 -8.47 -14.81
CA LEU A 138 4.22 -7.98 -15.90
C LEU A 138 2.89 -7.46 -15.35
N ARG A 139 2.42 -6.33 -15.91
CA ARG A 139 1.09 -5.78 -15.63
C ARG A 139 0.25 -5.78 -16.88
N ALA A 140 -0.71 -6.69 -16.94
CA ALA A 140 -1.71 -6.78 -18.00
C ALA A 140 -2.97 -5.99 -17.64
N ARG A 141 -3.40 -5.09 -18.53
CA ARG A 141 -4.60 -4.28 -18.36
C ARG A 141 -5.37 -4.18 -19.67
N MET A 142 -6.69 -4.23 -19.58
CA MET A 142 -7.57 -3.77 -20.65
C MET A 142 -8.37 -2.55 -20.20
N SER A 143 -8.65 -1.63 -21.12
CA SER A 143 -9.37 -0.41 -20.80
C SER A 143 -10.12 0.20 -21.99
N SER A 144 -11.17 0.94 -21.66
CA SER A 144 -11.89 1.79 -22.60
C SER A 144 -12.11 3.15 -21.92
N PRO A 145 -11.24 4.15 -22.16
CA PRO A 145 -11.29 5.45 -21.49
C PRO A 145 -12.64 6.15 -21.62
N ALA A 146 -13.28 6.10 -22.79
CA ALA A 146 -14.59 6.69 -23.04
C ALA A 146 -15.71 6.10 -22.16
N LEU A 147 -15.57 4.83 -21.78
CA LEU A 147 -16.52 4.13 -20.89
C LEU A 147 -16.11 4.20 -19.42
N LYS A 148 -14.98 4.86 -19.12
CA LYS A 148 -14.32 4.82 -17.81
C LYS A 148 -14.22 3.38 -17.29
N ALA A 149 -13.84 2.47 -18.19
CA ALA A 149 -13.82 1.04 -17.94
C ALA A 149 -12.39 0.50 -17.91
N GLY A 150 -12.15 -0.48 -17.04
CA GLY A 150 -10.84 -1.09 -16.87
C GLY A 150 -10.91 -2.42 -16.14
N ALA A 151 -10.06 -3.36 -16.54
CA ALA A 151 -9.88 -4.62 -15.82
C ALA A 151 -8.43 -5.10 -15.98
N SER A 152 -8.00 -5.94 -15.05
CA SER A 152 -6.70 -6.61 -15.13
C SER A 152 -6.79 -7.87 -16.00
N GLY A 153 -5.71 -8.18 -16.71
CA GLY A 153 -5.50 -9.50 -17.31
C GLY A 153 -4.88 -10.47 -16.31
N LYS A 154 -5.06 -11.76 -16.52
CA LYS A 154 -4.37 -12.83 -15.79
C LYS A 154 -3.08 -13.17 -16.53
N VAL A 155 -1.93 -13.06 -15.87
CA VAL A 155 -0.63 -13.47 -16.41
C VAL A 155 -0.28 -14.84 -15.86
N THR A 156 0.05 -15.78 -16.74
CA THR A 156 0.54 -17.12 -16.39
C THR A 156 1.93 -17.27 -17.00
N ASP A 157 2.93 -17.46 -16.13
CA ASP A 157 4.32 -17.65 -16.53
C ASP A 157 4.60 -19.14 -16.74
N PHE A 158 5.08 -19.52 -17.92
CA PHE A 158 5.48 -20.90 -18.22
C PHE A 158 6.92 -21.22 -17.80
N ASN A 159 7.63 -20.23 -17.24
CA ASN A 159 9.00 -20.29 -16.75
C ASN A 159 10.02 -20.76 -17.79
N ASN A 160 9.76 -20.47 -19.06
CA ASN A 160 10.62 -20.80 -20.21
C ASN A 160 10.82 -19.60 -21.15
N GLY A 161 10.58 -18.38 -20.65
CA GLY A 161 10.58 -17.14 -21.43
C GLY A 161 9.28 -16.84 -22.18
N THR A 162 8.24 -17.65 -22.01
CA THR A 162 6.91 -17.39 -22.57
C THR A 162 5.86 -17.24 -21.47
N TYR A 163 4.86 -16.39 -21.74
CA TYR A 163 3.77 -16.09 -20.83
C TYR A 163 2.44 -16.13 -21.57
N LEU A 164 1.42 -16.71 -20.94
CA LEU A 164 0.04 -16.60 -21.37
C LEU A 164 -0.65 -15.47 -20.61
N VAL A 165 -1.16 -14.49 -21.34
CA VAL A 165 -1.95 -13.40 -20.76
C VAL A 165 -3.39 -13.53 -21.22
N SER A 166 -4.31 -13.72 -20.27
CA SER A 166 -5.73 -13.95 -20.51
C SER A 166 -6.56 -12.76 -20.06
N PHE A 167 -7.38 -12.22 -20.95
CA PHE A 167 -8.34 -11.15 -20.68
C PHE A 167 -9.77 -11.67 -20.78
N THR A 168 -10.58 -11.42 -19.77
CA THR A 168 -12.04 -11.64 -19.85
C THR A 168 -12.71 -10.36 -20.35
N LEU A 169 -13.36 -10.38 -21.51
CA LEU A 169 -13.95 -9.20 -22.13
C LEU A 169 -15.28 -8.79 -21.47
N PHE A 170 -15.20 -7.97 -20.42
CA PHE A 170 -16.35 -7.65 -19.55
C PHE A 170 -17.41 -6.71 -20.15
N TRP A 171 -17.07 -5.89 -21.14
CA TRP A 171 -17.98 -4.88 -21.70
C TRP A 171 -17.92 -4.81 -23.22
N GLU A 172 -18.98 -4.25 -23.80
CA GLU A 172 -19.12 -4.01 -25.23
C GLU A 172 -18.40 -2.74 -25.66
N GLY A 173 -17.92 -2.71 -26.91
CA GLY A 173 -17.24 -1.58 -27.52
C GLY A 173 -15.77 -1.85 -27.85
N GLN A 174 -15.04 -0.76 -28.04
CA GLN A 174 -13.62 -0.77 -28.41
C GLN A 174 -12.75 -0.89 -27.16
N VAL A 175 -11.95 -1.94 -27.07
CA VAL A 175 -11.11 -2.27 -25.90
C VAL A 175 -9.64 -2.18 -26.29
N SER A 176 -8.89 -1.35 -25.57
CA SER A 176 -7.43 -1.25 -25.69
C SER A 176 -6.76 -2.17 -24.68
N LEU A 177 -5.77 -2.93 -25.13
CA LEU A 177 -4.92 -3.78 -24.29
C LEU A 177 -3.60 -3.06 -23.99
N SER A 178 -3.04 -3.33 -22.82
CA SER A 178 -1.74 -2.84 -22.36
C SER A 178 -1.06 -3.95 -21.57
N LEU A 179 0.22 -4.16 -21.86
CA LEU A 179 1.08 -5.12 -21.18
C LEU A 179 2.40 -4.44 -20.85
N LEU A 180 2.51 -3.97 -19.61
CA LEU A 180 3.71 -3.30 -19.12
C LEU A 180 4.68 -4.32 -18.53
N LEU A 181 5.94 -4.23 -18.96
CA LEU A 181 7.08 -4.78 -18.23
C LEU A 181 7.41 -3.84 -17.07
N ILE A 182 6.94 -4.16 -15.86
CA ILE A 182 7.26 -3.35 -14.68
C ILE A 182 8.71 -3.56 -14.31
N HIS A 183 9.14 -4.81 -14.14
CA HIS A 183 10.54 -5.18 -13.93
C HIS A 183 10.87 -6.50 -14.65
N PRO A 184 12.06 -6.62 -15.28
CA PRO A 184 12.54 -7.91 -15.75
C PRO A 184 12.85 -8.83 -14.56
N SER A 185 12.85 -10.13 -14.80
CA SER A 185 13.06 -11.17 -13.78
C SER A 185 14.36 -11.02 -12.99
N GLU A 186 15.43 -10.49 -13.60
CA GLU A 186 16.68 -10.15 -12.90
C GLU A 186 16.49 -9.02 -11.90
N GLY A 187 15.72 -8.00 -12.26
CA GLY A 187 15.34 -6.90 -11.38
C GLY A 187 14.46 -7.37 -10.23
N VAL A 188 13.47 -8.23 -10.52
CA VAL A 188 12.60 -8.82 -9.49
C VAL A 188 13.43 -9.64 -8.50
N SER A 189 14.34 -10.48 -9.00
CA SER A 189 15.24 -11.28 -8.18
C SER A 189 16.17 -10.42 -7.32
N ALA A 190 16.73 -9.35 -7.91
CA ALA A 190 17.57 -8.40 -7.19
C ALA A 190 16.79 -7.67 -6.07
N LEU A 191 15.55 -7.23 -6.33
CA LEU A 191 14.68 -6.60 -5.33
C LEU A 191 14.35 -7.58 -4.20
N TRP A 192 14.02 -8.83 -4.53
CA TRP A 192 13.72 -9.87 -3.54
C TRP A 192 14.90 -10.15 -2.61
N ARG A 193 16.09 -10.39 -3.19
CA ARG A 193 17.35 -10.55 -2.45
C ARG A 193 17.62 -9.33 -1.58
N ALA A 194 17.52 -8.14 -2.17
CA ALA A 194 17.82 -6.89 -1.47
C ALA A 194 16.84 -6.70 -0.29
N ARG A 195 15.53 -6.94 -0.47
CA ARG A 195 14.52 -6.86 0.60
C ARG A 195 14.87 -7.80 1.76
N ASN A 196 15.30 -9.01 1.46
CA ASN A 196 15.55 -10.05 2.46
C ASN A 196 16.91 -9.89 3.17
N GLN A 197 17.74 -8.93 2.79
CA GLN A 197 19.06 -8.70 3.38
C GLN A 197 19.02 -7.95 4.74
N GLY A 198 17.87 -7.39 5.14
CA GLY A 198 17.65 -6.89 6.50
C GLY A 198 16.93 -5.54 6.59
N TYR A 199 16.66 -5.14 7.83
CA TYR A 199 15.87 -3.95 8.18
C TYR A 199 16.70 -2.67 8.33
N ASP A 200 18.00 -2.71 8.07
CA ASP A 200 18.93 -1.58 8.27
C ASP A 200 18.82 -0.50 7.17
N ARG A 201 17.64 -0.36 6.57
CA ARG A 201 17.34 0.67 5.56
C ARG A 201 16.55 1.83 6.13
N VAL A 202 16.00 1.67 7.32
CA VAL A 202 15.14 2.65 7.97
C VAL A 202 15.78 3.04 9.29
N ILE A 203 15.99 4.34 9.46
CA ILE A 203 16.24 4.94 10.76
C ILE A 203 14.86 5.14 11.39
N PHE A 204 14.63 4.57 12.56
CA PHE A 204 13.49 4.95 13.39
C PHE A 204 13.99 5.82 14.53
N THR A 205 13.27 6.90 14.80
CA THR A 205 13.59 7.85 15.86
C THR A 205 12.36 8.02 16.75
N GLY A 206 12.47 7.60 18.00
CA GLY A 206 11.42 7.73 19.00
C GLY A 206 11.55 9.06 19.74
N GLN A 207 10.44 9.77 19.86
CA GLN A 207 10.35 11.04 20.57
C GLN A 207 9.67 10.86 21.92
N PHE A 208 10.41 11.16 22.99
CA PHE A 208 9.97 11.04 24.37
C PHE A 208 9.69 12.41 24.96
N ILE A 209 8.49 12.59 25.53
CA ILE A 209 8.05 13.86 26.11
C ILE A 209 7.76 13.67 27.60
N ASN A 210 8.48 14.40 28.45
CA ASN A 210 8.24 14.45 29.88
C ASN A 210 8.23 15.91 30.36
N GLY A 211 7.02 16.45 30.58
CA GLY A 211 6.83 17.88 30.86
C GLY A 211 7.22 18.73 29.64
N SER A 212 8.21 19.62 29.82
CA SER A 212 8.78 20.45 28.74
C SER A 212 9.98 19.81 28.04
N THR A 213 10.48 18.68 28.54
CA THR A 213 11.65 18.02 27.99
C THR A 213 11.23 17.10 26.84
N GLN A 214 11.86 17.30 25.69
CA GLN A 214 11.71 16.46 24.51
C GLN A 214 13.06 15.83 24.21
N VAL A 215 13.11 14.50 24.11
CA VAL A 215 14.32 13.75 23.79
C VAL A 215 14.02 12.79 22.65
N ASP A 216 14.84 12.84 21.61
CA ASP A 216 14.78 11.92 20.49
C ASP A 216 15.87 10.85 20.65
N THR A 217 15.52 9.57 20.49
CA THR A 217 16.47 8.45 20.55
C THR A 217 16.26 7.49 19.39
N ASP A 218 17.32 6.77 19.02
CA ASP A 218 17.22 5.75 17.97
C ASP A 218 16.39 4.55 18.44
N CYS A 219 15.59 4.04 17.50
CA CYS A 219 14.76 2.86 17.68
C CYS A 219 14.94 1.89 16.51
N ALA A 220 14.61 0.62 16.72
CA ALA A 220 14.61 -0.40 15.68
C ALA A 220 13.84 -1.66 16.11
N LEU A 221 13.51 -2.50 15.13
CA LEU A 221 13.06 -3.88 15.38
C LEU A 221 14.17 -4.75 15.98
N ILE A 222 15.42 -4.50 15.56
CA ILE A 222 16.62 -5.17 16.07
C ILE A 222 17.63 -4.07 16.39
N LEU A 223 18.01 -3.94 17.67
CA LEU A 223 18.95 -2.91 18.12
C LEU A 223 20.09 -3.57 18.89
N ASN A 224 21.28 -3.58 18.30
CA ASN A 224 22.50 -4.06 18.96
C ASN A 224 23.16 -2.90 19.70
N SER A 225 22.81 -2.71 20.97
CA SER A 225 23.43 -1.71 21.84
C SER A 225 23.86 -2.31 23.17
N SER A 226 24.94 -1.78 23.73
CA SER A 226 25.38 -2.06 25.11
C SER A 226 24.64 -1.22 26.16
N THR A 227 23.76 -0.31 25.74
CA THR A 227 22.98 0.57 26.62
C THR A 227 21.62 -0.04 26.97
N GLU A 228 21.04 0.37 28.11
CA GLU A 228 19.68 -0.02 28.48
C GLU A 228 18.66 0.40 27.39
N LEU A 229 17.72 -0.49 27.08
CA LEU A 229 16.71 -0.30 26.04
C LEU A 229 15.31 -0.19 26.64
N CYS A 230 14.51 0.68 26.05
CA CYS A 230 13.06 0.62 26.19
C CYS A 230 12.52 -0.45 25.26
N GLN A 231 11.78 -1.40 25.81
CA GLN A 231 11.19 -2.51 25.07
C GLN A 231 9.67 -2.35 25.00
N TYR A 232 9.12 -2.40 23.78
CA TYR A 232 7.69 -2.34 23.50
C TYR A 232 7.27 -3.67 22.89
N LEU A 233 6.64 -4.51 23.71
CA LEU A 233 6.19 -5.85 23.31
C LEU A 233 4.76 -5.81 22.80
N ASP A 234 4.52 -6.45 21.66
CA ASP A 234 3.19 -6.89 21.27
C ASP A 234 3.08 -8.40 21.53
N ALA A 235 2.36 -8.76 22.59
CA ALA A 235 2.19 -10.15 22.98
C ALA A 235 1.32 -10.96 21.98
N GLN A 236 0.49 -10.29 21.17
CA GLN A 236 -0.35 -10.97 20.18
C GLN A 236 0.46 -11.44 18.99
N ASP A 237 1.33 -10.56 18.49
CA ASP A 237 2.14 -10.82 17.30
C ASP A 237 3.54 -11.36 17.64
N GLN A 238 3.86 -11.47 18.94
CA GLN A 238 5.20 -11.83 19.45
C GLN A 238 6.30 -10.92 18.89
N GLU A 239 5.93 -9.68 18.55
CA GLU A 239 6.86 -8.68 18.02
C GLU A 239 7.36 -7.78 19.16
N ALA A 240 8.61 -7.35 19.01
CA ALA A 240 9.23 -6.41 19.92
C ALA A 240 9.79 -5.23 19.12
N PHE A 241 9.59 -4.03 19.63
CA PHE A 241 10.22 -2.82 19.11
C PHE A 241 11.06 -2.19 20.22
N TYR A 242 12.26 -1.74 19.88
CA TYR A 242 13.23 -1.27 20.85
C TYR A 242 13.61 0.18 20.58
N CYS A 243 13.78 0.95 21.63
CA CYS A 243 14.39 2.28 21.57
C CYS A 243 15.53 2.37 22.58
N MET A 244 16.58 3.13 22.26
CA MET A 244 17.58 3.47 23.28
C MET A 244 16.89 4.24 24.40
N ARG A 245 17.16 3.86 25.66
CA ARG A 245 16.54 4.51 26.81
C ARG A 245 17.08 5.94 26.97
N PRO A 246 16.24 6.98 26.90
CA PRO A 246 16.68 8.35 27.13
C PRO A 246 17.10 8.56 28.59
N GLN A 247 18.14 9.38 28.81
CA GLN A 247 18.57 9.72 30.16
C GLN A 247 17.48 10.50 30.90
N HIS A 248 17.18 10.11 32.14
CA HIS A 248 16.22 10.77 33.03
C HIS A 248 14.77 10.87 32.50
N VAL A 249 14.41 10.12 31.45
CA VAL A 249 13.06 10.10 30.89
C VAL A 249 12.55 8.64 30.87
N PRO A 250 11.34 8.35 31.38
CA PRO A 250 10.83 6.99 31.42
C PRO A 250 10.43 6.48 30.04
N CYS A 251 10.53 5.18 29.80
CA CYS A 251 10.14 4.57 28.52
C CYS A 251 8.67 4.79 28.13
N ALA A 252 7.79 4.95 29.12
CA ALA A 252 6.37 5.26 28.89
C ALA A 252 6.12 6.67 28.32
N ALA A 253 7.14 7.53 28.28
CA ALA A 253 7.05 8.88 27.73
C ALA A 253 7.16 8.93 26.19
N LEU A 254 7.27 7.79 25.50
CA LEU A 254 7.27 7.73 24.03
C LEU A 254 5.93 8.25 23.50
N THR A 255 5.97 9.30 22.69
CA THR A 255 4.78 9.94 22.13
C THR A 255 4.68 9.83 20.62
N HIS A 256 5.82 9.97 19.92
CA HIS A 256 5.88 9.92 18.47
C HIS A 256 7.00 9.02 17.99
N MET A 257 6.82 8.49 16.79
CA MET A 257 7.82 7.73 16.06
C MET A 257 8.00 8.38 14.69
N HIS A 258 9.25 8.68 14.36
CA HIS A 258 9.65 9.19 13.06
C HIS A 258 10.47 8.13 12.34
N SER A 259 10.39 8.10 11.01
CA SER A 259 11.24 7.24 10.20
C SER A 259 11.85 7.99 9.03
N LYS A 260 13.07 7.61 8.67
CA LYS A 260 13.83 8.14 7.53
C LYS A 260 14.59 7.02 6.86
N ASN A 261 14.70 7.04 5.53
CA ASN A 261 15.53 6.08 4.81
C ASN A 261 17.02 6.36 5.06
N LYS A 262 17.79 5.31 5.34
CA LYS A 262 19.26 5.36 5.26
C LYS A 262 19.68 5.38 3.80
N GLU A 263 20.82 6.00 3.51
CA GLU A 263 21.45 5.97 2.18
C GLU A 263 22.19 4.64 1.95
N VAL A 264 21.55 3.51 2.25
CA VAL A 264 22.08 2.16 2.08
C VAL A 264 21.26 1.44 1.03
N SER A 265 21.93 0.86 0.04
CA SER A 265 21.28 0.07 -0.99
C SER A 265 22.04 -1.23 -1.20
N TYR A 266 21.30 -2.33 -1.07
CA TYR A 266 21.77 -3.70 -1.28
C TYR A 266 21.75 -4.12 -2.77
N LEU A 267 21.47 -3.16 -3.66
CA LEU A 267 21.59 -3.32 -5.10
C LEU A 267 23.00 -2.92 -5.53
N SER A 268 23.62 -3.76 -6.34
CA SER A 268 24.86 -3.44 -7.04
C SER A 268 24.67 -2.23 -7.96
N LYS A 269 25.78 -1.57 -8.31
CA LYS A 269 25.75 -0.40 -9.20
C LYS A 269 25.10 -0.73 -10.55
N GLN A 270 25.31 -1.94 -11.04
CA GLN A 270 24.78 -2.38 -12.32
C GLN A 270 23.29 -2.74 -12.25
N GLU A 271 22.83 -3.38 -11.17
CA GLU A 271 21.39 -3.63 -10.95
C GLU A 271 20.58 -2.34 -10.86
N ARG A 272 21.15 -1.26 -10.29
CA ARG A 272 20.48 0.05 -10.20
C ARG A 272 20.06 0.61 -11.56
N ILE A 273 20.72 0.23 -12.65
CA ILE A 273 20.39 0.69 -14.01
C ILE A 273 19.00 0.18 -14.43
N ILE A 274 18.58 -1.01 -13.97
CA ILE A 274 17.26 -1.58 -14.27
C ILE A 274 16.13 -0.74 -13.65
N PHE A 275 16.41 -0.08 -12.52
CA PHE A 275 15.42 0.70 -11.77
C PHE A 275 15.40 2.19 -12.16
N VAL A 276 16.13 2.58 -13.19
CA VAL A 276 15.98 3.90 -13.80
C VAL A 276 14.57 3.99 -14.39
N ARG A 277 13.89 5.12 -14.17
CA ARG A 277 12.48 5.31 -14.54
C ARG A 277 12.15 4.97 -16.00
N SER A 278 13.09 5.16 -16.93
CA SER A 278 12.90 4.80 -18.35
C SER A 278 12.79 3.29 -18.61
N ASN A 279 13.24 2.46 -17.67
CA ASN A 279 13.28 1.00 -17.77
C ASN A 279 12.19 0.32 -16.92
N VAL A 280 11.38 1.09 -16.20
CA VAL A 280 10.32 0.59 -15.31
C VAL A 280 8.96 0.90 -15.91
N GLY A 281 8.12 -0.13 -16.05
CA GLY A 281 6.78 0.01 -16.59
C GLY A 281 6.77 0.34 -18.09
N VAL A 282 7.63 -0.32 -18.86
CA VAL A 282 7.74 -0.12 -20.31
C VAL A 282 6.68 -0.94 -21.03
N GLU A 283 5.94 -0.32 -21.95
CA GLU A 283 4.88 -0.97 -22.74
C GLU A 283 5.48 -1.95 -23.76
N ILE A 284 5.01 -3.20 -23.73
CA ILE A 284 5.38 -4.23 -24.71
C ILE A 284 4.46 -4.13 -25.94
N MET A 285 3.19 -3.81 -25.73
CA MET A 285 2.16 -3.82 -26.77
C MET A 285 1.97 -2.44 -27.40
N GLU A 286 3.06 -1.78 -27.77
CA GLU A 286 2.98 -0.46 -28.41
C GLU A 286 2.27 -0.57 -29.78
N ASN A 287 1.27 0.28 -30.03
CA ASN A 287 0.45 0.29 -31.25
C ASN A 287 -0.35 -0.99 -31.53
N PHE A 288 -0.68 -1.77 -30.50
CA PHE A 288 -1.50 -2.96 -30.67
C PHE A 288 -2.94 -2.62 -31.10
N ASN A 289 -3.53 -3.48 -31.94
CA ASN A 289 -4.88 -3.27 -32.48
C ASN A 289 -5.93 -3.22 -31.37
N VAL A 290 -6.91 -2.33 -31.54
CA VAL A 290 -8.07 -2.24 -30.66
C VAL A 290 -8.97 -3.47 -30.88
N ILE A 291 -9.44 -4.06 -29.79
CA ILE A 291 -10.32 -5.23 -29.82
C ILE A 291 -11.77 -4.77 -29.89
N SER A 292 -12.48 -5.21 -30.94
CA SER A 292 -13.92 -4.96 -31.10
C SER A 292 -14.72 -6.01 -30.35
N VAL A 293 -15.46 -5.57 -29.33
CA VAL A 293 -16.33 -6.43 -28.51
C VAL A 293 -17.79 -6.09 -28.77
N SER A 294 -18.56 -7.09 -29.15
CA SER A 294 -19.98 -6.98 -29.48
C SER A 294 -20.85 -7.82 -28.55
N LYS A 295 -22.15 -7.57 -28.61
CA LYS A 295 -23.15 -8.39 -27.92
C LYS A 295 -23.55 -9.57 -28.80
N CYS A 296 -22.95 -10.73 -28.59
CA CYS A 296 -23.31 -11.94 -29.33
C CYS A 296 -24.40 -12.75 -28.64
N ASN A 297 -24.30 -12.93 -27.32
CA ASN A 297 -25.22 -13.79 -26.57
C ASN A 297 -26.42 -12.99 -26.07
N LYS A 298 -27.63 -13.54 -26.28
CA LYS A 298 -28.87 -13.12 -25.62
C LYS A 298 -29.08 -13.84 -24.28
N ASP A 299 -28.18 -14.76 -23.93
CA ASP A 299 -28.32 -15.53 -22.70
C ASP A 299 -28.33 -14.60 -21.48
N PRO A 300 -29.25 -14.84 -20.53
CA PRO A 300 -29.31 -14.06 -19.32
C PRO A 300 -27.97 -14.15 -18.60
N VAL A 301 -27.43 -13.00 -18.20
CA VAL A 301 -26.26 -12.95 -17.32
C VAL A 301 -26.58 -13.80 -16.09
N PRO A 302 -25.74 -14.78 -15.74
CA PRO A 302 -25.98 -15.60 -14.56
C PRO A 302 -26.20 -14.68 -13.35
N VAL A 303 -27.33 -14.87 -12.66
CA VAL A 303 -27.63 -14.11 -11.45
C VAL A 303 -26.55 -14.46 -10.43
N LYS A 304 -25.75 -13.46 -10.05
CA LYS A 304 -24.71 -13.67 -9.05
C LYS A 304 -25.32 -13.63 -7.66
N GLU A 305 -24.78 -14.42 -6.76
CA GLU A 305 -25.09 -14.27 -5.35
C GLU A 305 -24.59 -12.93 -4.81
N LYS A 306 -25.21 -12.44 -3.74
CA LYS A 306 -24.70 -11.28 -3.01
C LYS A 306 -23.35 -11.59 -2.39
N CYS A 307 -22.43 -10.63 -2.47
CA CYS A 307 -21.11 -10.75 -1.88
C CYS A 307 -21.19 -11.04 -0.38
N LYS A 308 -20.48 -12.08 0.07
CA LYS A 308 -20.33 -12.47 1.48
C LYS A 308 -18.87 -12.28 1.92
N PRO A 309 -18.60 -11.96 3.19
CA PRO A 309 -17.24 -11.98 3.72
C PRO A 309 -16.56 -13.34 3.47
N ARG A 310 -15.25 -13.33 3.23
CA ARG A 310 -14.42 -14.53 2.97
C ARG A 310 -14.74 -15.30 1.69
N MET A 311 -15.46 -14.72 0.73
CA MET A 311 -15.53 -15.29 -0.61
C MET A 311 -14.16 -15.28 -1.28
N THR A 312 -13.84 -16.36 -1.98
CA THR A 312 -12.63 -16.46 -2.79
C THR A 312 -12.73 -15.52 -3.99
N SER A 313 -11.65 -14.79 -4.25
CA SER A 313 -11.54 -13.94 -5.43
C SER A 313 -10.85 -14.72 -6.54
N THR A 314 -11.42 -14.67 -7.75
CA THR A 314 -10.77 -15.18 -8.96
C THR A 314 -9.79 -14.13 -9.50
N ILE A 315 -8.91 -14.51 -10.43
CA ILE A 315 -8.11 -13.56 -11.19
C ILE A 315 -8.62 -13.55 -12.64
N PRO A 316 -9.08 -12.40 -13.16
CA PRO A 316 -9.24 -11.11 -12.47
C PRO A 316 -10.37 -11.12 -11.42
N SER A 317 -10.26 -10.24 -10.43
CA SER A 317 -11.22 -10.14 -9.31
C SER A 317 -12.51 -9.41 -9.68
N GLY A 318 -12.46 -8.60 -10.74
CA GLY A 318 -13.55 -7.76 -11.18
C GLY A 318 -13.12 -6.82 -12.29
N HIS A 319 -14.02 -5.88 -12.59
CA HIS A 319 -13.77 -4.81 -13.52
C HIS A 319 -14.43 -3.51 -13.04
N VAL A 320 -13.89 -2.39 -13.49
CA VAL A 320 -14.55 -1.10 -13.40
C VAL A 320 -15.32 -0.87 -14.69
N TRP A 321 -16.57 -0.44 -14.58
CA TRP A 321 -17.37 0.04 -15.71
C TRP A 321 -18.14 1.28 -15.28
N LYS A 322 -18.02 2.38 -16.05
CA LYS A 322 -18.65 3.67 -15.73
C LYS A 322 -18.38 4.12 -14.27
N GLU A 323 -17.12 4.01 -13.83
CA GLU A 323 -16.67 4.34 -12.46
C GLU A 323 -17.22 3.44 -11.34
N ILE A 324 -17.89 2.34 -11.67
CA ILE A 324 -18.41 1.40 -10.68
C ILE A 324 -17.60 0.10 -10.73
N TRP A 325 -17.04 -0.29 -9.58
CA TRP A 325 -16.37 -1.58 -9.42
C TRP A 325 -17.39 -2.71 -9.35
N SER A 326 -17.19 -3.73 -10.17
CA SER A 326 -18.05 -4.91 -10.31
C SER A 326 -17.22 -6.18 -10.16
N PRO A 327 -17.31 -6.89 -9.02
CA PRO A 327 -16.63 -8.17 -8.83
C PRO A 327 -17.10 -9.24 -9.83
N VAL A 328 -16.20 -10.15 -10.20
CA VAL A 328 -16.57 -11.29 -11.05
C VAL A 328 -17.44 -12.28 -10.26
N SER A 329 -17.07 -12.59 -9.02
CA SER A 329 -17.64 -13.69 -8.24
C SER A 329 -18.97 -13.40 -7.54
N CYS A 330 -19.37 -12.14 -7.41
CA CYS A 330 -20.56 -11.77 -6.65
C CYS A 330 -21.11 -10.38 -7.02
N ASP A 331 -22.34 -10.10 -6.61
CA ASP A 331 -22.98 -8.80 -6.77
C ASP A 331 -22.86 -7.95 -5.49
N LEU A 332 -22.29 -6.76 -5.63
CA LEU A 332 -22.24 -5.76 -4.57
C LEU A 332 -23.61 -5.10 -4.42
N ALA A 333 -24.01 -4.87 -3.16
CA ALA A 333 -25.13 -3.98 -2.88
C ALA A 333 -24.71 -2.53 -3.16
N PRO A 334 -25.56 -1.71 -3.79
CA PRO A 334 -25.30 -0.28 -3.92
C PRO A 334 -25.36 0.34 -2.52
N ILE A 335 -24.26 0.95 -2.10
CA ILE A 335 -24.15 1.59 -0.78
C ILE A 335 -23.62 3.01 -0.97
N LYS A 336 -24.24 3.98 -0.31
CA LYS A 336 -23.68 5.33 -0.21
C LYS A 336 -22.60 5.35 0.85
N MET A 337 -21.39 5.75 0.46
CA MET A 337 -20.23 5.81 1.34
C MET A 337 -20.52 6.53 2.66
N ASN A 338 -21.15 7.70 2.63
CA ASN A 338 -21.45 8.49 3.83
C ASN A 338 -22.42 7.81 4.80
N GLU A 339 -23.37 7.02 4.29
CA GLU A 339 -24.30 6.25 5.12
C GLU A 339 -23.58 5.03 5.72
N CYS A 340 -22.74 4.36 4.93
CA CYS A 340 -21.93 3.22 5.37
C CYS A 340 -20.97 3.58 6.49
N LEU A 341 -20.30 4.72 6.37
CA LEU A 341 -19.23 5.14 7.29
C LEU A 341 -19.76 5.93 8.50
N ARG A 342 -21.06 6.22 8.56
CA ARG A 342 -21.65 7.04 9.63
C ARG A 342 -21.42 6.39 11.01
N GLY A 343 -20.79 7.14 11.91
CA GLY A 343 -20.54 6.72 13.29
C GLY A 343 -19.50 5.60 13.43
N LYS A 344 -18.72 5.31 12.39
CA LYS A 344 -17.66 4.29 12.42
C LYS A 344 -16.29 4.95 12.60
N PHE A 345 -15.42 4.28 13.36
CA PHE A 345 -14.00 4.57 13.38
C PHE A 345 -13.32 3.78 12.26
N ILE A 346 -12.47 4.46 11.49
CA ILE A 346 -11.71 3.87 10.39
C ILE A 346 -10.24 3.96 10.75
N HIS A 347 -9.60 2.79 10.88
CA HIS A 347 -8.16 2.68 11.05
C HIS A 347 -7.54 2.36 9.68
N LEU A 348 -6.70 3.28 9.19
CA LEU A 348 -5.99 3.13 7.94
C LEU A 348 -4.51 2.97 8.25
N LEU A 349 -3.94 1.82 7.91
CA LEU A 349 -2.53 1.49 8.08
C LEU A 349 -1.94 1.13 6.71
N GLY A 350 -0.76 1.66 6.40
CA GLY A 350 -0.02 1.33 5.20
C GLY A 350 0.90 2.45 4.75
N ASP A 351 1.29 2.42 3.48
CA ASP A 351 2.31 3.29 2.92
C ASP A 351 1.77 4.65 2.41
N SER A 352 2.60 5.33 1.62
CA SER A 352 2.26 6.61 0.99
C SER A 352 0.96 6.60 0.15
N THR A 353 0.53 5.44 -0.35
CA THR A 353 -0.74 5.23 -1.04
C THR A 353 -1.90 5.31 -0.05
N ILE A 354 -1.77 4.67 1.12
CA ILE A 354 -2.76 4.77 2.20
C ILE A 354 -2.83 6.19 2.75
N ARG A 355 -1.71 6.93 2.76
CA ARG A 355 -1.73 8.37 3.08
C ARG A 355 -2.66 9.16 2.13
N GLN A 356 -2.62 8.89 0.83
CA GLN A 356 -3.53 9.54 -0.13
C GLN A 356 -5.01 9.21 0.18
N TRP A 357 -5.30 7.96 0.56
CA TRP A 357 -6.66 7.58 1.01
C TRP A 357 -7.06 8.30 2.30
N ILE A 358 -6.16 8.42 3.28
CA ILE A 358 -6.41 9.18 4.51
C ILE A 358 -6.77 10.63 4.18
N GLU A 359 -6.03 11.27 3.28
CA GLU A 359 -6.29 12.63 2.83
C GLU A 359 -7.64 12.75 2.11
N PHE A 360 -7.95 11.80 1.21
CA PHE A 360 -9.24 11.73 0.53
C PHE A 360 -10.42 11.59 1.51
N PHE A 361 -10.34 10.69 2.49
CA PHE A 361 -11.41 10.48 3.46
C PHE A 361 -11.58 11.68 4.39
N LYS A 362 -10.49 12.33 4.80
CA LYS A 362 -10.55 13.58 5.58
C LYS A 362 -11.24 14.70 4.82
N ALA A 363 -11.04 14.80 3.51
CA ALA A 363 -11.70 15.79 2.68
C ALA A 363 -13.18 15.45 2.40
N SER A 364 -13.51 14.17 2.24
CA SER A 364 -14.80 13.71 1.73
C SER A 364 -15.86 13.41 2.81
N SER A 365 -15.48 13.34 4.08
CA SER A 365 -16.35 12.86 5.16
C SER A 365 -16.22 13.70 6.45
N LYS A 366 -17.35 13.88 7.15
CA LYS A 366 -17.42 14.48 8.50
C LYS A 366 -17.23 13.45 9.64
N SER A 367 -16.95 12.18 9.32
CA SER A 367 -16.70 11.14 10.32
C SER A 367 -15.36 11.36 11.03
N MET A 368 -15.25 10.97 12.31
CA MET A 368 -13.97 10.97 13.00
C MET A 368 -13.07 9.88 12.42
N ILE A 369 -12.16 10.27 11.53
CA ILE A 369 -11.10 9.40 11.02
C ILE A 369 -9.91 9.54 11.97
N GLN A 370 -9.68 8.52 12.77
CA GLN A 370 -8.45 8.43 13.57
C GLN A 370 -7.35 7.81 12.70
N SER A 371 -6.56 8.66 12.06
CA SER A 371 -5.41 8.22 11.27
C SER A 371 -4.23 7.95 12.21
N LYS A 372 -3.77 6.70 12.29
CA LYS A 372 -2.46 6.35 12.83
C LYS A 372 -1.59 5.92 11.65
N LEU A 373 -0.77 6.84 11.15
CA LEU A 373 0.14 6.56 10.05
C LEU A 373 1.35 5.83 10.63
N LEU A 374 1.31 4.50 10.68
CA LEU A 374 2.48 3.70 10.98
C LEU A 374 3.25 3.49 9.67
N PHE A 375 4.28 4.28 9.44
CA PHE A 375 5.29 3.96 8.43
C PHE A 375 6.15 2.81 8.95
N ILE A 376 5.70 1.56 8.79
CA ILE A 376 6.53 0.39 9.12
C ILE A 376 7.51 0.10 7.99
N PHE A 377 7.19 0.49 6.75
CA PHE A 377 8.04 0.22 5.59
C PHE A 377 8.23 1.44 4.69
N PRO A 378 9.47 1.72 4.26
CA PRO A 378 9.79 2.80 3.34
C PRO A 378 9.33 2.43 1.92
N SER A 379 9.07 3.47 1.13
CA SER A 379 8.59 3.44 -0.26
C SER A 379 9.45 2.63 -1.24
N GLU A 380 10.66 2.21 -0.86
CA GLU A 380 11.54 1.37 -1.70
C GLU A 380 11.30 -0.14 -1.54
N ILE A 381 10.48 -0.55 -0.56
CA ILE A 381 10.12 -1.96 -0.33
C ILE A 381 8.75 -2.31 -0.92
N LEU A 382 7.96 -1.30 -1.31
CA LEU A 382 6.81 -1.52 -2.16
C LEU A 382 7.29 -1.61 -3.60
N PHE A 383 7.07 -2.78 -4.22
CA PHE A 383 6.89 -2.90 -5.66
C PHE A 383 6.25 -1.61 -6.18
N PRO A 384 6.85 -0.91 -7.15
CA PRO A 384 6.29 0.33 -7.63
C PRO A 384 4.95 0.01 -8.29
N PHE A 385 3.87 0.13 -7.52
CA PHE A 385 2.54 0.33 -8.07
C PHE A 385 2.47 1.79 -8.49
N MET A 386 2.98 2.06 -9.68
CA MET A 386 2.49 3.12 -10.55
C MET A 386 2.49 2.66 -11.99
#